data_AF-A0AAE1TLH7-F1
#
_entry.id   AF-A0AAE1TLH7-F1
#
_cell.length_a   1.000
_cell.length_b   1.000
_cell.length_c   1.000
_cell.angle_alpha   90.00
_cell.angle_beta   90.00
_cell.angle_gamma   90.00
#
_symmetry.space_group_name_H-M   'P 1'
#
loop_
_entity.id
_entity.type
_entity.pdbx_description
1 polymer ?
#
loop_
_entity_poly.entity_id
_entity_poly.type
_entity_poly.pdbx_seq_one_letter_code
_entity_poly.pdbx_strand_id
1 'polypeptide(L)'
;MLMRSFETGNGGRCKGGGSVVGVREGEGSVVGVREGEGSVVGVREGEGSVVGVREGEGSVVGVREGGGSVVGVREGEGSVVGVREGEGSVVGVRKGEGSVVGVRKGEGSVVGVREGEGSVVGVREGEGSVVGVRKGEGSVVGVREGEGSVVGVREGEGSVVGVRKGEGSVVGVREEGV
;
A
#
# COMPACT_ATOMS: atom_id res chain seq x y z
N MET A 1 -4.49 4.14 32.86
CA MET A 1 -3.61 5.28 32.51
C MET A 1 -4.13 5.91 31.23
N LEU A 2 -4.20 7.25 31.21
CA LEU A 2 -4.53 8.16 30.09
C LEU A 2 -3.88 7.70 28.75
N MET A 3 -4.40 7.94 27.54
CA MET A 3 -5.41 8.89 27.05
C MET A 3 -5.91 8.38 25.69
N ARG A 4 -7.23 8.51 25.44
CA ARG A 4 -7.84 8.35 24.12
C ARG A 4 -7.32 9.45 23.19
N SER A 5 -6.87 9.08 21.99
CA SER A 5 -6.83 10.00 20.84
C SER A 5 -7.60 9.34 19.70
N PHE A 6 -8.93 9.39 19.79
CA PHE A 6 -9.81 9.27 18.63
C PHE A 6 -9.92 10.67 18.04
N GLU A 7 -8.97 11.09 17.21
CA GLU A 7 -9.17 12.27 16.37
C GLU A 7 -10.00 11.85 15.17
N THR A 8 -11.33 11.93 15.28
CA THR A 8 -12.22 11.93 14.10
C THR A 8 -12.03 13.25 13.36
N GLY A 9 -11.01 13.31 12.52
CA GLY A 9 -10.68 14.45 11.67
C GLY A 9 -9.94 14.00 10.42
N ASN A 10 -9.85 14.88 9.42
CA ASN A 10 -9.14 14.64 8.15
C ASN A 10 -7.63 14.37 8.28
N GLY A 11 -7.13 14.23 9.50
CA GLY A 11 -5.78 13.81 9.79
C GLY A 11 -5.44 13.99 11.25
N GLY A 12 -4.44 13.26 11.72
CA GLY A 12 -3.99 13.28 13.12
C GLY A 12 -2.53 12.82 13.23
N ARG A 13 -1.83 13.31 14.25
CA ARG A 13 -0.47 12.88 14.59
C ARG A 13 -0.44 12.35 16.02
N CYS A 14 -0.19 11.06 16.18
CA CYS A 14 -0.12 10.42 17.50
C CYS A 14 1.30 9.93 17.80
N LYS A 15 1.71 10.01 19.08
CA LYS A 15 2.92 9.38 19.63
C LYS A 15 2.50 8.41 20.76
N GLY A 16 3.05 7.20 20.80
CA GLY A 16 2.73 6.17 21.81
C GLY A 16 1.63 5.18 21.38
N GLY A 17 1.04 4.43 22.32
CA GLY A 17 -0.03 3.43 22.06
C GLY A 17 -1.41 4.05 21.72
N GLY A 18 -2.23 3.40 20.88
CA GLY A 18 -3.48 3.99 20.32
C GLY A 18 -3.71 3.65 18.83
N SER A 19 -4.55 4.39 18.08
CA SER A 19 -4.72 4.32 16.61
C SER A 19 -5.12 5.68 16.04
N VAL A 20 -4.63 6.06 14.84
CA VAL A 20 -5.08 7.25 14.10
C VAL A 20 -6.14 6.80 13.09
N VAL A 21 -7.33 7.40 13.12
CA VAL A 21 -8.43 7.04 12.21
C VAL A 21 -9.04 8.29 11.60
N GLY A 22 -8.96 8.44 10.28
CA GLY A 22 -9.62 9.52 9.54
C GLY A 22 -10.66 8.99 8.55
N VAL A 23 -11.84 9.60 8.53
CA VAL A 23 -12.92 9.28 7.58
C VAL A 23 -13.37 10.57 6.90
N ARG A 24 -13.52 10.54 5.57
CA ARG A 24 -13.97 11.71 4.80
C ARG A 24 -14.90 11.35 3.65
N GLU A 25 -15.89 12.19 3.43
CA GLU A 25 -16.72 12.23 2.22
C GLU A 25 -16.44 13.52 1.42
N GLY A 26 -16.42 13.42 0.09
CA GLY A 26 -16.22 14.55 -0.82
C GLY A 26 -14.75 14.92 -1.07
N GLU A 27 -14.49 16.16 -1.49
CA GLU A 27 -13.16 16.67 -1.90
C GLU A 27 -12.19 16.90 -0.73
N GLY A 28 -10.87 16.91 -0.99
CA GLY A 28 -9.80 17.14 0.00
C GLY A 28 -8.81 15.97 0.22
N SER A 29 -8.31 15.70 1.43
CA SER A 29 -7.41 14.56 1.77
C SER A 29 -7.60 14.05 3.20
N VAL A 30 -7.25 12.78 3.45
CA VAL A 30 -7.11 12.17 4.80
C VAL A 30 -5.63 11.87 5.04
N VAL A 31 -5.04 12.38 6.13
CA VAL A 31 -3.60 12.23 6.42
C VAL A 31 -3.32 11.79 7.86
N GLY A 32 -2.84 10.57 8.07
CA GLY A 32 -2.44 10.09 9.40
C GLY A 32 -0.93 9.92 9.52
N VAL A 33 -0.33 10.42 10.60
CA VAL A 33 1.10 10.23 10.90
C VAL A 33 1.28 9.65 12.29
N ARG A 34 2.20 8.69 12.45
CA ARG A 34 2.42 8.06 13.75
C ARG A 34 3.83 7.58 14.03
N GLU A 35 4.22 7.74 15.30
CA GLU A 35 5.40 7.11 15.91
C GLU A 35 4.98 6.14 17.04
N GLY A 36 5.50 4.91 17.05
CA GLY A 36 5.26 3.87 18.07
C GLY A 36 4.21 2.82 17.67
N GLU A 37 3.75 2.00 18.63
CA GLU A 37 2.81 0.87 18.46
C GLU A 37 1.37 1.28 18.08
N GLY A 38 0.58 0.39 17.44
CA GLY A 38 -0.83 0.63 17.03
C GLY A 38 -1.11 0.66 15.50
N SER A 39 -2.06 1.46 14.97
CA SER A 39 -2.32 1.58 13.51
C SER A 39 -2.64 3.00 13.02
N VAL A 40 -2.52 3.23 11.71
CA VAL A 40 -3.05 4.40 10.98
C VAL A 40 -4.09 3.91 9.97
N VAL A 41 -5.31 4.42 10.02
CA VAL A 41 -6.42 4.03 9.15
C VAL A 41 -7.04 5.27 8.51
N GLY A 42 -7.16 5.28 7.20
CA GLY A 42 -7.87 6.32 6.45
C GLY A 42 -8.93 5.71 5.55
N VAL A 43 -10.17 6.21 5.64
CA VAL A 43 -11.29 5.78 4.78
C VAL A 43 -11.85 6.98 4.05
N ARG A 44 -12.17 6.80 2.77
CA ARG A 44 -12.68 7.90 1.97
C ARG A 44 -13.64 7.53 0.85
N GLU A 45 -14.64 8.37 0.67
CA GLU A 45 -15.52 8.43 -0.50
C GLU A 45 -15.40 9.80 -1.20
N GLY A 46 -15.26 9.82 -2.53
CA GLY A 46 -15.10 11.05 -3.33
C GLY A 46 -13.66 11.37 -3.71
N GLU A 47 -13.37 12.55 -4.29
CA GLU A 47 -12.07 12.92 -4.92
C GLU A 47 -10.94 13.35 -3.96
N GLY A 48 -9.67 13.10 -4.30
CA GLY A 48 -8.48 13.43 -3.47
C GLY A 48 -7.59 12.25 -3.02
N SER A 49 -6.93 12.31 -1.86
CA SER A 49 -6.01 11.24 -1.40
C SER A 49 -6.21 10.75 0.04
N VAL A 50 -5.79 9.51 0.32
CA VAL A 50 -5.58 8.96 1.67
C VAL A 50 -4.09 8.70 1.85
N VAL A 51 -3.48 9.28 2.89
CA VAL A 51 -2.04 9.17 3.17
C VAL A 51 -1.83 8.71 4.61
N GLY A 52 -1.06 7.65 4.80
CA GLY A 52 -0.64 7.17 6.11
C GLY A 52 0.88 7.03 6.19
N VAL A 53 1.50 7.62 7.20
CA VAL A 53 2.95 7.52 7.44
C VAL A 53 3.19 6.98 8.85
N ARG A 54 4.16 6.07 8.96
CA ARG A 54 4.42 5.41 10.23
C ARG A 54 5.84 4.95 10.50
N GLU A 55 6.26 5.15 11.74
CA GLU A 55 7.47 4.57 12.33
C GLU A 55 7.09 3.69 13.56
N GLY A 56 7.53 2.42 13.61
CA GLY A 56 7.25 1.47 14.70
C GLY A 56 6.32 0.31 14.32
N GLU A 57 5.74 -0.41 15.30
CA GLU A 57 5.02 -1.70 15.12
C GLU A 57 3.49 -1.62 14.86
N GLY A 58 2.93 -2.48 14.00
CA GLY A 58 1.49 -2.53 13.60
C GLY A 58 1.16 -2.24 12.11
N SER A 59 0.12 -1.45 11.75
CA SER A 59 -0.30 -1.29 10.33
C SER A 59 -0.62 0.13 9.85
N VAL A 60 -0.50 0.35 8.53
CA VAL A 60 -1.07 1.50 7.80
C VAL A 60 -2.11 0.97 6.82
N VAL A 61 -3.35 1.46 6.91
CA VAL A 61 -4.48 1.02 6.09
C VAL A 61 -5.16 2.22 5.44
N GLY A 62 -5.32 2.18 4.11
CA GLY A 62 -6.09 3.16 3.37
C GLY A 62 -7.17 2.50 2.52
N VAL A 63 -8.41 2.95 2.63
CA VAL A 63 -9.55 2.47 1.83
C VAL A 63 -10.19 3.64 1.11
N ARG A 64 -10.55 3.42 -0.16
CA ARG A 64 -11.05 4.51 -0.99
C ARG A 64 -12.00 4.12 -2.10
N GLU A 65 -13.04 4.94 -2.28
CA GLU A 65 -13.97 4.93 -3.41
C GLU A 65 -13.95 6.31 -4.12
N GLY A 66 -13.77 6.33 -5.45
CA GLY A 66 -13.68 7.57 -6.26
C GLY A 66 -12.27 7.88 -6.80
N GLY A 67 -12.03 9.06 -7.38
CA GLY A 67 -10.80 9.42 -8.15
C GLY A 67 -9.64 10.08 -7.38
N GLY A 68 -8.35 9.75 -7.62
CA GLY A 68 -7.15 10.18 -6.85
C GLY A 68 -6.23 9.04 -6.29
N SER A 69 -5.70 9.08 -5.05
CA SER A 69 -4.70 8.07 -4.59
C SER A 69 -4.79 7.55 -3.14
N VAL A 70 -4.29 6.35 -2.88
CA VAL A 70 -4.01 5.80 -1.53
C VAL A 70 -2.51 5.59 -1.38
N VAL A 71 -1.89 6.19 -0.37
CA VAL A 71 -0.44 6.14 -0.12
C VAL A 71 -0.17 5.71 1.32
N GLY A 72 0.63 4.67 1.50
CA GLY A 72 1.11 4.22 2.81
C GLY A 72 2.64 4.14 2.85
N VAL A 73 3.26 4.75 3.84
CA VAL A 73 4.72 4.70 4.06
C VAL A 73 5.02 4.19 5.46
N ARG A 74 6.00 3.29 5.56
CA ARG A 74 6.29 2.62 6.81
C ARG A 74 7.74 2.23 7.05
N GLU A 75 8.19 2.47 8.28
CA GLU A 75 9.43 1.94 8.83
C GLU A 75 9.15 1.09 10.09
N GLY A 76 9.62 -0.16 10.13
CA GLY A 76 9.42 -1.11 11.24
C GLY A 76 8.58 -2.34 10.88
N GLU A 77 8.03 -3.04 11.89
CA GLU A 77 7.36 -4.35 11.76
C GLU A 77 5.83 -4.30 11.58
N GLY A 78 5.25 -5.13 10.71
CA GLY A 78 3.79 -5.21 10.41
C GLY A 78 3.38 -4.99 8.94
N SER A 79 2.38 -4.16 8.59
CA SER A 79 1.85 -4.10 7.19
C SER A 79 1.45 -2.72 6.66
N VAL A 80 1.52 -2.55 5.33
CA VAL A 80 0.92 -1.42 4.58
C VAL A 80 -0.14 -2.00 3.66
N VAL A 81 -1.39 -1.54 3.78
CA VAL A 81 -2.54 -2.04 3.00
C VAL A 81 -3.27 -0.87 2.35
N GLY A 82 -3.46 -0.93 1.04
CA GLY A 82 -4.28 0.03 0.29
C GLY A 82 -5.36 -0.68 -0.51
N VAL A 83 -6.60 -0.25 -0.38
CA VAL A 83 -7.75 -0.78 -1.13
C VAL A 83 -8.44 0.34 -1.86
N ARG A 84 -8.82 0.10 -3.12
CA ARG A 84 -9.36 1.15 -3.96
C ARG A 84 -10.35 0.70 -5.03
N GLU A 85 -11.40 1.50 -5.19
CA GLU A 85 -12.33 1.45 -6.32
C GLU A 85 -12.36 2.81 -7.06
N GLY A 86 -12.12 2.80 -8.38
CA GLY A 86 -12.11 4.01 -9.23
C GLY A 86 -10.74 4.35 -9.86
N GLU A 87 -10.56 5.60 -10.33
CA GLU A 87 -9.41 6.07 -11.15
C GLU A 87 -8.22 6.64 -10.37
N GLY A 88 -6.95 6.33 -10.71
CA GLY A 88 -5.72 6.84 -10.04
C GLY A 88 -4.77 5.76 -9.47
N SER A 89 -4.25 5.81 -8.23
CA SER A 89 -3.19 4.87 -7.77
C SER A 89 -3.29 4.37 -6.31
N VAL A 90 -2.76 3.15 -6.07
CA VAL A 90 -2.45 2.63 -4.72
C VAL A 90 -0.93 2.47 -4.61
N VAL A 91 -0.31 3.10 -3.63
CA VAL A 91 1.14 3.09 -3.42
C VAL A 91 1.47 2.70 -1.98
N GLY A 92 2.32 1.68 -1.82
CA GLY A 92 2.83 1.27 -0.52
C GLY A 92 4.35 1.23 -0.51
N VAL A 93 4.98 1.85 0.49
CA VAL A 93 6.43 1.84 0.68
C VAL A 93 6.74 1.33 2.08
N ARG A 94 7.70 0.41 2.18
CA ARG A 94 8.08 -0.20 3.45
C ARG A 94 9.57 -0.44 3.59
N LYS A 95 10.09 -0.15 4.79
CA LYS A 95 11.39 -0.62 5.30
C LYS A 95 11.20 -1.45 6.57
N GLY A 96 11.78 -2.65 6.63
CA GLY A 96 11.65 -3.59 7.74
C GLY A 96 10.61 -4.71 7.51
N GLU A 97 10.37 -5.54 8.51
CA GLU A 97 9.66 -6.82 8.37
C GLU A 97 8.15 -6.71 8.11
N GLY A 98 7.62 -7.59 7.25
CA GLY A 98 6.17 -7.73 6.99
C GLY A 98 5.76 -7.41 5.56
N SER A 99 4.57 -6.87 5.30
CA SER A 99 4.01 -6.86 3.93
C SER A 99 3.58 -5.47 3.41
N VAL A 100 3.55 -5.35 2.09
CA VAL A 100 2.87 -4.28 1.33
C VAL A 100 1.81 -4.93 0.46
N VAL A 101 0.54 -4.54 0.64
CA VAL A 101 -0.61 -5.09 -0.08
C VAL A 101 -1.40 -3.97 -0.73
N GLY A 102 -1.61 -4.05 -2.04
CA GLY A 102 -2.47 -3.13 -2.79
C GLY A 102 -3.55 -3.89 -3.54
N VAL A 103 -4.81 -3.48 -3.36
CA VAL A 103 -5.96 -4.04 -4.08
C VAL A 103 -6.68 -2.93 -4.81
N ARG A 104 -7.03 -3.17 -6.07
CA ARG A 104 -7.63 -2.13 -6.90
C ARG A 104 -8.64 -2.66 -7.93
N LYS A 105 -9.75 -1.94 -8.06
CA LYS A 105 -10.73 -2.07 -9.13
C LYS A 105 -10.86 -0.75 -9.93
N GLY A 106 -10.76 -0.81 -11.25
CA GLY A 106 -10.79 0.34 -12.16
C GLY A 106 -9.40 0.82 -12.62
N GLU A 107 -9.33 1.99 -13.27
CA GLU A 107 -8.17 2.46 -14.05
C GLU A 107 -6.98 3.00 -13.21
N GLY A 108 -5.74 2.80 -13.68
CA GLY A 108 -4.52 3.32 -13.05
C GLY A 108 -3.51 2.27 -12.56
N SER A 109 -2.97 2.36 -11.33
CA SER A 109 -1.87 1.47 -10.91
C SER A 109 -1.90 1.01 -9.45
N VAL A 110 -1.22 -0.11 -9.19
CA VAL A 110 -0.82 -0.58 -7.84
C VAL A 110 0.69 -0.67 -7.80
N VAL A 111 1.33 0.02 -6.85
CA VAL A 111 2.78 0.07 -6.69
C VAL A 111 3.17 -0.29 -5.27
N GLY A 112 4.04 -1.29 -5.11
CA GLY A 112 4.61 -1.67 -3.83
C GLY A 112 6.13 -1.65 -3.87
N VAL A 113 6.76 -0.95 -2.92
CA VAL A 113 8.22 -0.88 -2.77
C VAL A 113 8.59 -1.37 -1.38
N ARG A 114 9.62 -2.22 -1.31
CA ARG A 114 9.98 -2.87 -0.05
C ARG A 114 11.47 -3.14 0.13
N GLU A 115 11.97 -2.83 1.32
CA GLU A 115 13.30 -3.19 1.81
C GLU A 115 13.17 -4.05 3.07
N GLY A 116 13.74 -5.27 3.07
CA GLY A 116 13.72 -6.22 4.21
C GLY A 116 12.90 -7.51 3.96
N GLU A 117 12.46 -8.20 5.03
CA GLU A 117 11.89 -9.57 5.00
C GLU A 117 10.36 -9.67 4.98
N GLY A 118 9.75 -10.42 4.06
CA GLY A 118 8.28 -10.43 3.89
C GLY A 118 7.83 -10.37 2.43
N SER A 119 6.77 -9.62 2.06
CA SER A 119 6.20 -9.68 0.69
C SER A 119 5.60 -8.37 0.15
N VAL A 120 5.56 -8.26 -1.18
CA VAL A 120 4.78 -7.25 -1.91
C VAL A 120 3.69 -7.96 -2.71
N VAL A 121 2.44 -7.59 -2.49
CA VAL A 121 1.28 -8.19 -3.17
C VAL A 121 0.44 -7.09 -3.81
N GLY A 122 0.19 -7.21 -5.12
CA GLY A 122 -0.71 -6.33 -5.85
C GLY A 122 -1.80 -7.12 -6.55
N VAL A 123 -3.07 -6.77 -6.33
CA VAL A 123 -4.24 -7.37 -6.97
C VAL A 123 -5.00 -6.30 -7.74
N ARG A 124 -5.40 -6.63 -8.96
CA ARG A 124 -5.99 -5.64 -9.85
C ARG A 124 -7.07 -6.19 -10.77
N GLU A 125 -8.17 -5.46 -10.85
CA GLU A 125 -9.25 -5.64 -11.83
C GLU A 125 -9.40 -4.36 -12.65
N GLY A 126 -9.25 -4.43 -13.98
CA GLY A 126 -9.34 -3.29 -14.91
C GLY A 126 -8.01 -2.85 -15.52
N GLU A 127 -7.99 -1.66 -16.12
CA GLU A 127 -6.89 -1.18 -17.00
C GLU A 127 -5.70 -0.55 -16.26
N GLY A 128 -4.47 -0.90 -16.66
CA GLY A 128 -3.18 -0.35 -16.17
C GLY A 128 -2.27 -1.40 -15.48
N SER A 129 -1.40 -0.99 -14.54
CA SER A 129 -0.28 -1.84 -14.08
C SER A 129 -0.26 -2.23 -12.60
N VAL A 130 0.38 -3.37 -12.30
CA VAL A 130 0.85 -3.77 -10.97
C VAL A 130 2.37 -3.80 -10.98
N VAL A 131 3.00 -3.02 -10.10
CA VAL A 131 4.46 -2.92 -9.99
C VAL A 131 4.89 -3.26 -8.57
N GLY A 132 5.79 -4.23 -8.42
CA GLY A 132 6.41 -4.57 -7.15
C GLY A 132 7.92 -4.49 -7.25
N VAL A 133 8.54 -3.71 -6.36
CA VAL A 133 10.00 -3.59 -6.25
C VAL A 133 10.44 -4.03 -4.87
N ARG A 134 11.50 -4.82 -4.82
CA ARG A 134 11.93 -5.46 -3.57
C ARG A 134 13.45 -5.58 -3.46
N LYS A 135 13.97 -5.28 -2.27
CA LYS A 135 15.33 -5.57 -1.83
C LYS A 135 15.30 -6.41 -0.53
N GLY A 136 15.90 -7.61 -0.53
CA GLY A 136 15.91 -8.54 0.61
C GLY A 136 15.01 -9.78 0.43
N GLU A 137 14.72 -10.54 1.50
CA GLU A 137 14.18 -11.92 1.41
C GLU A 137 12.66 -12.06 1.33
N GLY A 138 12.13 -12.60 0.23
CA GLY A 138 10.72 -13.01 0.09
C GLY A 138 10.13 -12.71 -1.29
N SER A 139 8.81 -12.61 -1.42
CA SER A 139 8.14 -12.60 -2.73
C SER A 139 7.57 -11.26 -3.19
N VAL A 140 7.47 -11.11 -4.51
CA VAL A 140 6.61 -10.12 -5.20
C VAL A 140 5.53 -10.91 -5.94
N VAL A 141 4.27 -10.64 -5.63
CA VAL A 141 3.12 -11.31 -6.24
C VAL A 141 2.21 -10.27 -6.89
N GLY A 142 1.97 -10.40 -8.19
CA GLY A 142 1.02 -9.58 -8.92
C GLY A 142 -0.09 -10.44 -9.51
N VAL A 143 -1.35 -10.09 -9.25
CA VAL A 143 -2.53 -10.74 -9.81
C VAL A 143 -3.35 -9.71 -10.56
N ARG A 144 -3.77 -10.05 -11.79
CA ARG A 144 -4.43 -9.09 -12.67
C ARG A 144 -5.52 -9.72 -13.53
N GLU A 145 -6.66 -9.05 -13.59
CA GLU A 145 -7.74 -9.28 -14.56
C GLU A 145 -7.97 -7.99 -15.40
N GLY A 146 -7.81 -8.03 -16.73
CA GLY A 146 -7.99 -6.89 -17.66
C GLY A 146 -6.75 -6.53 -18.51
N GLU A 147 -6.64 -5.29 -19.03
CA GLU A 147 -5.53 -4.79 -19.91
C GLU A 147 -4.38 -3.99 -19.25
N GLY A 148 -3.11 -4.30 -19.55
CA GLY A 148 -1.93 -3.70 -18.90
C GLY A 148 -0.89 -4.71 -18.38
N SER A 149 -0.03 -4.36 -17.42
CA SER A 149 1.15 -5.19 -17.09
C SER A 149 1.31 -5.54 -15.59
N VAL A 150 2.01 -6.63 -15.34
CA VAL A 150 2.57 -6.98 -14.01
C VAL A 150 4.09 -6.93 -14.13
N VAL A 151 4.73 -6.08 -13.32
CA VAL A 151 6.19 -5.94 -13.28
C VAL A 151 6.68 -6.22 -11.86
N GLY A 152 7.56 -7.20 -11.70
CA GLY A 152 8.24 -7.46 -10.45
C GLY A 152 9.74 -7.33 -10.61
N VAL A 153 10.36 -6.54 -9.73
CA VAL A 153 11.82 -6.39 -9.65
C VAL A 153 12.26 -6.84 -8.27
N ARG A 154 13.25 -7.74 -8.23
CA ARG A 154 13.86 -8.18 -6.97
C ARG A 154 15.39 -8.11 -7.00
N GLU A 155 15.94 -7.69 -5.88
CA GLU A 155 17.35 -7.80 -5.50
C GLU A 155 17.40 -8.64 -4.21
N GLY A 156 18.08 -9.79 -4.26
CA GLY A 156 18.13 -10.77 -3.15
C GLY A 156 17.24 -12.00 -3.33
N GLU A 157 17.00 -12.72 -2.23
CA GLU A 157 16.32 -14.03 -2.26
C GLU A 157 14.79 -13.94 -2.40
N GLY A 158 14.21 -14.97 -3.02
CA GLY A 158 12.77 -15.14 -3.17
C GLY A 158 12.30 -15.20 -4.62
N SER A 159 11.05 -14.80 -4.87
CA SER A 159 10.38 -15.05 -6.15
C SER A 159 9.53 -13.87 -6.64
N VAL A 160 9.40 -13.78 -7.96
CA VAL A 160 8.41 -12.93 -8.62
C VAL A 160 7.36 -13.83 -9.25
N VAL A 161 6.11 -13.68 -8.85
CA VAL A 161 4.97 -14.44 -9.38
C VAL A 161 3.98 -13.46 -9.99
N GLY A 162 3.66 -13.64 -11.26
CA GLY A 162 2.62 -12.87 -11.94
C GLY A 162 1.54 -13.78 -12.48
N VAL A 163 0.29 -13.50 -12.11
CA VAL A 163 -0.90 -14.17 -12.64
C VAL A 163 -1.70 -13.14 -13.43
N ARG A 164 -2.04 -13.47 -14.68
CA ARG A 164 -2.84 -12.60 -15.53
C ARG A 164 -4.01 -13.34 -16.17
N LYS A 165 -5.10 -12.61 -16.36
CA LYS A 165 -6.25 -12.99 -17.17
C LYS A 165 -6.67 -11.78 -18.00
N GLY A 166 -6.55 -11.88 -19.32
CA GLY A 166 -6.72 -10.75 -20.24
C GLY A 166 -5.41 -10.34 -20.93
N GLU A 167 -5.45 -9.21 -21.62
CA GLU A 167 -4.33 -8.70 -22.41
C GLU A 167 -3.24 -8.06 -21.52
N GLY A 168 -1.98 -8.22 -21.94
CA GLY A 168 -0.86 -7.70 -21.15
C GLY A 168 0.41 -8.53 -21.13
N SER A 169 1.35 -8.09 -20.30
CA SER A 169 2.62 -8.76 -20.07
C SER A 169 2.88 -8.98 -18.57
N VAL A 170 3.62 -10.04 -18.27
CA VAL A 170 4.22 -10.27 -16.95
C VAL A 170 5.74 -10.22 -17.14
N VAL A 171 6.41 -9.34 -16.42
CA VAL A 171 7.87 -9.18 -16.45
C VAL A 171 8.41 -9.36 -15.05
N GLY A 172 9.33 -10.33 -14.89
CA GLY A 172 10.08 -10.54 -13.66
C GLY A 172 11.55 -10.26 -13.90
N VAL A 173 12.13 -9.34 -13.15
CA VAL A 173 13.57 -9.02 -13.17
C VAL A 173 14.18 -9.47 -11.85
N ARG A 174 15.24 -10.27 -11.95
CA ARG A 174 16.12 -10.60 -10.82
C ARG A 174 17.45 -9.92 -11.05
N GLU A 175 17.84 -9.05 -10.15
CA GLU A 175 19.23 -8.60 -10.03
C GLU A 175 19.92 -9.51 -9.01
N GLU A 176 20.92 -10.26 -9.48
CA GLU A 176 21.83 -10.97 -8.58
C GLU A 176 22.90 -9.98 -8.14
N GLY A 177 23.01 -9.75 -6.82
CA GLY A 177 24.06 -8.91 -6.27
C GLY A 177 25.43 -9.50 -6.61
N VAL A 178 26.32 -8.64 -7.11
CA VAL A 178 27.76 -8.96 -7.30
C VAL A 178 28.46 -8.90 -5.96
#